data_AF-A0A2R3IPJ2-F1
#
_entry.id   AF-A0A2R3IPJ2-F1
#
_cell.length_a   1.000
_cell.length_b   1.000
_cell.length_c   1.000
_cell.angle_alpha   90.00
_cell.angle_beta   90.00
_cell.angle_gamma   90.00
#
_symmetry.space_group_name_H-M   'P 1'
#
loop_
_entity.id
_entity.type
_entity.pdbx_description
1 polymer ?
#
loop_
_entity_poly.entity_id
_entity_poly.type
_entity_poly.pdbx_seq_one_letter_code
_entity_poly.pdbx_strand_id
1 'polypeptide(L)'
;MSFLRNASKACMRVVFRLLVDRSLQTRPTEGNLHILVPRWDAKLGDSIVSSFFFREARKLNARVTVLTVAELAQMHALDFGVDQVVITNANPGLLELRRLAQQLGQVDAVVHLVGRIQPAEILFLRLLRPSRVYSLDDHLRCVNRKLGEMTAGLDMAERYRRVLIDLGVRLVDRKYIVPLPDKMQNPNLAPRILFNPYASRPDKCLAFDRSVSLLHAIADAYPTWSIGILCSPATRADALSMEVAAARRNVRVVHGLASPKDAAGYICCAQVVVSVDTAIVHMAVGLETKLVAIYPAMPGQANPWLPPPSPLTRVVYSQQNTGQIRRTGKKDMNAFSIATLLDNLHELLATRSETEQLHSLRARIVPGLGVAQGTLARQLPLISKDFPEVADCHPGTINLELECPLEVTQPDHRTAPLAWTPSGRTTEVFDLVRIELEFGPLPTRVPAWLYVAHASPHRGTPTVHEVITQQLNLSEVSECQIHLRASAVTLTLTHQQTVPLSRSLSPNQ
;
A
#
# COMPACT_ATOMS: atom_id res chain seq x y z
N MET A 1 5.75 28.08 29.28
CA MET A 1 4.90 28.56 28.16
C MET A 1 4.04 27.49 27.48
N SER A 2 4.48 26.22 27.36
CA SER A 2 3.67 25.12 26.78
C SER A 2 2.39 24.78 27.56
N PHE A 3 2.48 24.73 28.90
CA PHE A 3 1.35 24.35 29.77
C PHE A 3 0.16 25.32 29.70
N LEU A 4 0.42 26.64 29.73
CA LEU A 4 -0.61 27.68 29.63
C LEU A 4 -1.33 27.68 28.27
N ARG A 5 -0.60 27.44 27.17
CA ARG A 5 -1.19 27.27 25.83
C ARG A 5 -2.08 26.03 25.75
N ASN A 6 -1.68 24.92 26.37
CA ASN A 6 -2.47 23.68 26.38
C ASN A 6 -3.73 23.80 27.25
N ALA A 7 -3.64 24.47 28.41
CA ALA A 7 -4.78 24.76 29.26
C ALA A 7 -5.80 25.67 28.56
N SER A 8 -5.33 26.75 27.92
CA SER A 8 -6.18 27.64 27.12
C SER A 8 -6.92 26.89 26.00
N LYS A 9 -6.22 26.03 25.23
CA LYS A 9 -6.86 25.20 24.20
C LYS A 9 -7.90 24.22 24.77
N ALA A 10 -7.62 23.61 25.92
CA ALA A 10 -8.58 22.72 26.59
C ALA A 10 -9.84 23.47 27.03
N CYS A 11 -9.69 24.64 27.66
CA CYS A 11 -10.81 25.49 28.05
C CYS A 11 -11.62 25.94 26.83
N MET A 12 -10.95 26.40 25.77
CA MET A 12 -11.61 26.79 24.51
C MET A 12 -12.38 25.63 23.88
N ARG A 13 -11.84 24.41 23.96
CA ARG A 13 -12.55 23.22 23.48
C ARG A 13 -13.81 22.95 24.29
N VAL A 14 -13.79 23.10 25.61
CA VAL A 14 -15.00 22.98 26.45
C VAL A 14 -16.04 24.03 26.03
N VAL A 15 -15.64 25.28 25.86
CA VAL A 15 -16.54 26.37 25.43
C VAL A 15 -17.20 26.04 24.10
N PHE A 16 -16.43 25.62 23.09
CA PHE A 16 -16.99 25.27 21.77
C PHE A 16 -17.89 24.03 21.83
N ARG A 17 -17.59 23.06 22.69
CA ARG A 17 -18.49 21.91 22.92
C ARG A 17 -19.84 22.33 23.52
N LEU A 18 -19.87 23.36 24.38
CA LEU A 18 -21.13 23.82 24.96
C LEU A 18 -21.91 24.70 23.97
N LEU A 19 -21.23 25.62 23.29
CA LEU A 19 -21.87 26.65 22.48
C LEU A 19 -22.16 26.21 21.04
N VAL A 20 -21.30 25.38 20.44
CA VAL A 20 -21.25 25.15 18.98
C VAL A 20 -21.56 23.71 18.59
N ASP A 21 -21.12 22.73 19.39
CA ASP A 21 -21.37 21.31 19.14
C ASP A 21 -22.87 20.97 19.29
N ARG A 22 -23.46 20.51 18.20
CA ARG A 22 -24.90 20.21 18.06
C ARG A 22 -25.05 18.93 17.25
N SER A 23 -26.05 18.12 17.60
CA SER A 23 -26.40 16.94 16.82
C SER A 23 -26.73 17.33 15.38
N LEU A 24 -26.27 16.51 14.43
CA LEU A 24 -26.57 16.71 13.02
C LEU A 24 -28.03 16.36 12.73
N GLN A 25 -28.62 17.07 11.78
CA GLN A 25 -29.93 16.72 11.23
C GLN A 25 -29.69 15.82 10.01
N THR A 26 -30.52 14.80 9.86
CA THR A 26 -30.53 13.99 8.64
C THR A 26 -31.03 14.83 7.48
N ARG A 27 -30.22 14.93 6.42
CA ARG A 27 -30.62 15.53 5.16
C ARG A 27 -30.43 14.52 4.05
N PRO A 28 -31.37 14.42 3.09
CA PRO A 28 -31.16 13.61 1.90
C PRO A 28 -29.95 14.16 1.13
N THR A 29 -29.19 13.25 0.52
CA THR A 29 -28.13 13.62 -0.42
C THR A 29 -28.79 14.03 -1.73
N GLU A 30 -28.46 15.22 -2.21
CA GLU A 30 -28.94 15.76 -3.48
C GLU A 30 -27.84 15.59 -4.53
N GLY A 31 -28.12 14.81 -5.58
CA GLY A 31 -27.13 14.51 -6.61
C GLY A 31 -26.01 13.57 -6.14
N ASN A 32 -24.77 13.86 -6.58
CA ASN A 32 -23.60 13.04 -6.22
C ASN A 32 -23.18 13.30 -4.78
N LEU A 33 -22.87 12.23 -4.05
CA LEU A 33 -22.35 12.31 -2.68
C LEU A 33 -21.11 13.21 -2.62
N HIS A 34 -21.16 14.29 -1.85
CA HIS A 34 -20.02 15.17 -1.63
C HIS A 34 -19.32 14.85 -0.31
N ILE A 35 -18.08 14.35 -0.41
CA ILE A 35 -17.23 13.99 0.73
C ILE A 35 -16.15 15.05 0.91
N LEU A 36 -16.03 15.60 2.12
CA LEU A 36 -14.96 16.51 2.52
C LEU A 36 -13.95 15.78 3.40
N VAL A 37 -12.66 15.88 3.06
CA VAL A 37 -11.55 15.36 3.85
C VAL A 37 -10.61 16.50 4.26
N PRO A 38 -10.69 17.00 5.51
CA PRO A 38 -9.78 18.02 6.00
C PRO A 38 -8.36 17.47 6.22
N ARG A 39 -7.38 17.99 5.50
CA ARG A 39 -5.94 17.63 5.53
C ARG A 39 -5.03 18.86 5.62
N TRP A 40 -5.46 19.87 6.38
CA TRP A 40 -4.67 21.06 6.70
C TRP A 40 -3.58 20.80 7.76
N ASP A 41 -3.47 19.55 8.26
CA ASP A 41 -2.40 19.11 9.17
C ASP A 41 -1.00 19.11 8.53
N ALA A 42 -0.93 19.24 7.20
CA ALA A 42 0.29 19.29 6.40
C ALA A 42 1.21 18.05 6.56
N LYS A 43 0.68 16.90 6.98
CA LYS A 43 1.48 15.68 7.15
C LYS A 43 1.43 14.81 5.90
N LEU A 44 2.58 14.74 5.25
CA LEU A 44 2.81 13.88 4.10
C LEU A 44 2.54 12.39 4.38
N GLY A 45 3.03 11.85 5.51
CA GLY A 45 2.83 10.43 5.85
C GLY A 45 1.35 10.06 5.95
N ASP A 46 0.59 10.86 6.70
CA ASP A 46 -0.86 10.70 6.84
C ASP A 46 -1.57 10.81 5.47
N SER A 47 -1.05 11.63 4.53
CA SER A 47 -1.56 11.75 3.14
C SER A 47 -1.33 10.49 2.30
N ILE A 48 -0.14 9.89 2.40
CA ILE A 48 0.17 8.62 1.73
C ILE A 48 -0.72 7.50 2.26
N VAL A 49 -0.91 7.39 3.57
CA VAL A 49 -1.75 6.34 4.18
C VAL A 49 -3.22 6.46 3.75
N SER A 50 -3.73 7.69 3.60
CA SER A 50 -5.11 7.92 3.14
C SER A 50 -5.28 7.95 1.62
N SER A 51 -4.22 7.84 0.84
CA SER A 51 -4.23 8.12 -0.61
C SER A 51 -5.20 7.24 -1.40
N PHE A 52 -5.34 5.97 -1.04
CA PHE A 52 -6.27 5.05 -1.69
C PHE A 52 -7.73 5.49 -1.52
N PHE A 53 -8.07 6.21 -0.44
CA PHE A 53 -9.43 6.60 -0.11
C PHE A 53 -10.10 7.35 -1.26
N PHE A 54 -9.35 8.21 -1.97
CA PHE A 54 -9.87 9.05 -3.03
C PHE A 54 -10.27 8.22 -4.26
N ARG A 55 -9.39 7.31 -4.70
CA ARG A 55 -9.69 6.36 -5.78
C ARG A 55 -10.89 5.48 -5.44
N GLU A 56 -10.93 4.95 -4.22
CA GLU A 56 -11.99 4.04 -3.79
C GLU A 56 -13.34 4.74 -3.60
N ALA A 57 -13.35 6.01 -3.19
CA ALA A 57 -14.58 6.81 -3.07
C ALA A 57 -15.26 7.05 -4.44
N ARG A 58 -14.50 7.09 -5.55
CA ARG A 58 -15.09 7.22 -6.90
C ARG A 58 -16.01 6.06 -7.27
N LYS A 59 -15.84 4.88 -6.66
CA LYS A 59 -16.76 3.73 -6.84
C LYS A 59 -18.20 4.05 -6.40
N LEU A 60 -18.40 5.09 -5.60
CA LEU A 60 -19.70 5.60 -5.17
C LEU A 60 -20.25 6.71 -6.08
N ASN A 61 -19.56 7.05 -7.17
CA ASN A 61 -19.80 8.29 -7.92
C ASN A 61 -19.77 9.54 -7.00
N ALA A 62 -18.96 9.48 -5.94
CA ALA A 62 -18.80 10.57 -4.99
C ALA A 62 -17.83 11.62 -5.53
N ARG A 63 -18.13 12.90 -5.27
CA ARG A 63 -17.17 13.99 -5.41
C ARG A 63 -16.41 14.13 -4.10
N VAL A 64 -15.09 14.08 -4.14
CA VAL A 64 -14.23 14.26 -2.97
C VAL A 64 -13.49 15.59 -3.04
N THR A 65 -13.66 16.39 -1.99
CA THR A 65 -12.91 17.62 -1.79
C THR A 65 -11.90 17.47 -0.65
N VAL A 66 -10.65 17.83 -0.89
CA VAL A 66 -9.61 17.90 0.15
C VAL A 66 -9.28 19.36 0.48
N LEU A 67 -9.30 19.69 1.78
CA LEU A 67 -8.77 20.96 2.28
C LEU A 67 -7.32 20.74 2.72
N THR A 68 -6.34 21.37 2.08
CA THR A 68 -4.93 21.14 2.44
C THR A 68 -4.08 22.40 2.25
N VAL A 69 -2.81 22.32 2.62
CA VAL A 69 -1.84 23.40 2.46
C VAL A 69 -1.24 23.39 1.05
N ALA A 70 -0.64 24.50 0.61
CA ALA A 70 -0.13 24.66 -0.76
C ALA A 70 0.90 23.58 -1.13
N GLU A 71 1.73 23.18 -0.16
CA GLU A 71 2.81 22.21 -0.32
C GLU A 71 2.32 20.81 -0.67
N LEU A 72 1.09 20.45 -0.29
CA LEU A 72 0.49 19.14 -0.59
C LEU A 72 -0.60 19.23 -1.65
N ALA A 73 -0.92 20.42 -2.15
CA ALA A 73 -2.06 20.62 -3.04
C ALA A 73 -1.89 19.88 -4.38
N GLN A 74 -0.72 20.01 -5.01
CA GLN A 74 -0.41 19.32 -6.26
C GLN A 74 -0.46 17.79 -6.10
N MET A 75 0.03 17.28 -4.97
CA MET A 75 0.01 15.84 -4.71
C MET A 75 -1.41 15.29 -4.62
N HIS A 76 -2.30 15.98 -3.91
CA HIS A 76 -3.70 15.57 -3.83
C HIS A 76 -4.39 15.65 -5.19
N ALA A 77 -4.15 16.72 -5.96
CA ALA A 77 -4.80 16.92 -7.24
C ALA A 77 -4.31 15.94 -8.32
N LEU A 78 -2.98 15.86 -8.52
CA LEU A 78 -2.39 15.16 -9.65
C LEU A 78 -2.09 13.70 -9.35
N ASP A 79 -1.53 13.41 -8.17
CA ASP A 79 -1.03 12.07 -7.87
C ASP A 79 -2.12 11.19 -7.23
N PHE A 80 -2.93 11.74 -6.34
CA PHE A 80 -4.04 11.01 -5.71
C PHE A 80 -5.38 11.14 -6.49
N GLY A 81 -5.45 12.05 -7.45
CA GLY A 81 -6.63 12.30 -8.27
C GLY A 81 -7.85 12.72 -7.45
N VAL A 82 -7.68 13.64 -6.50
CA VAL A 82 -8.79 14.25 -5.77
C VAL A 82 -9.57 15.16 -6.71
N ASP A 83 -10.91 15.09 -6.68
CA ASP A 83 -11.77 15.85 -7.60
C ASP A 83 -11.65 17.37 -7.41
N GLN A 84 -11.54 17.81 -6.16
CA GLN A 84 -11.29 19.21 -5.85
C GLN A 84 -10.30 19.36 -4.69
N VAL A 85 -9.28 20.19 -4.89
CA VAL A 85 -8.36 20.60 -3.84
C VAL A 85 -8.57 22.07 -3.53
N VAL A 86 -8.80 22.37 -2.25
CA VAL A 86 -8.91 23.76 -1.77
C VAL A 86 -7.75 24.04 -0.83
N ILE A 87 -6.95 25.04 -1.21
CA ILE A 87 -5.80 25.47 -0.42
C ILE A 87 -6.27 26.36 0.74
N THR A 88 -5.77 26.06 1.93
CA THR A 88 -6.08 26.76 3.19
C THR A 88 -4.84 26.83 4.07
N ASN A 89 -4.82 27.78 5.00
CA ASN A 89 -3.82 27.80 6.05
C ASN A 89 -3.95 26.58 6.97
N ALA A 90 -2.85 26.17 7.62
CA ALA A 90 -2.85 25.08 8.61
C ALA A 90 -3.66 25.39 9.88
N ASN A 91 -3.96 26.68 10.13
CA ASN A 91 -4.79 27.14 11.24
C ASN A 91 -5.76 28.22 10.74
N PRO A 92 -6.83 27.84 10.01
CA PRO A 92 -7.72 28.81 9.41
C PRO A 92 -8.48 29.61 10.48
N GLY A 93 -8.57 30.93 10.27
CA GLY A 93 -9.33 31.83 11.12
C GLY A 93 -10.84 31.75 10.88
N LEU A 94 -11.63 32.40 11.73
CA LEU A 94 -13.11 32.36 11.64
C LEU A 94 -13.66 32.82 10.27
N LEU A 95 -13.10 33.89 9.72
CA LEU A 95 -13.51 34.43 8.41
C LEU A 95 -13.17 33.46 7.27
N GLU A 96 -11.99 32.85 7.34
CA GLU A 96 -11.55 31.84 6.38
C GLU A 96 -12.46 30.61 6.42
N LEU A 97 -12.81 30.13 7.62
CA LEU A 97 -13.76 29.01 7.78
C LEU A 97 -15.15 29.31 7.22
N ARG A 98 -15.66 30.54 7.39
CA ARG A 98 -16.94 30.96 6.79
C ARG A 98 -16.86 30.99 5.27
N ARG A 99 -15.78 31.55 4.72
CA ARG A 99 -15.54 31.58 3.27
C ARG A 99 -15.44 30.16 2.70
N LEU A 100 -14.68 29.28 3.36
CA LEU A 100 -14.55 27.88 2.96
C LEU A 100 -15.90 27.17 3.00
N ALA A 101 -16.70 27.34 4.05
CA ALA A 101 -18.01 26.72 4.14
C ALA A 101 -18.96 27.20 3.03
N GLN A 102 -18.93 28.50 2.69
CA GLN A 102 -19.69 29.06 1.58
C GLN A 102 -19.21 28.51 0.23
N GLN A 103 -17.89 28.45 0.02
CA GLN A 103 -17.28 27.94 -1.21
C GLN A 103 -17.58 26.45 -1.45
N LEU A 104 -17.58 25.64 -0.39
CA LEU A 104 -17.85 24.20 -0.48
C LEU A 104 -19.32 23.88 -0.73
N GLY A 105 -20.24 24.78 -0.36
CA GLY A 105 -21.68 24.56 -0.48
C GLY A 105 -22.15 23.39 0.38
N GLN A 106 -23.04 22.55 -0.17
CA GLN A 106 -23.54 21.37 0.52
C GLN A 106 -22.48 20.26 0.54
N VAL A 107 -22.18 19.78 1.75
CA VAL A 107 -21.29 18.64 2.00
C VAL A 107 -22.11 17.56 2.70
N ASP A 108 -22.12 16.34 2.18
CA ASP A 108 -22.88 15.24 2.77
C ASP A 108 -22.13 14.56 3.91
N ALA A 109 -20.82 14.34 3.71
CA ALA A 109 -19.97 13.61 4.64
C ALA A 109 -18.66 14.37 4.90
N VAL A 110 -18.26 14.46 6.16
CA VAL A 110 -16.92 14.91 6.55
C VAL A 110 -16.15 13.73 7.15
N VAL A 111 -14.94 13.49 6.66
CA VAL A 111 -14.05 12.43 7.13
C VAL A 111 -12.85 13.03 7.84
N HIS A 112 -12.88 13.07 9.17
CA HIS A 112 -11.84 13.66 10.02
C HIS A 112 -11.26 12.60 10.95
N LEU A 113 -10.24 11.88 10.47
CA LEU A 113 -9.63 10.75 11.18
C LEU A 113 -8.27 11.08 11.80
N VAL A 114 -7.84 12.35 11.78
CA VAL A 114 -6.51 12.76 12.26
C VAL A 114 -6.64 13.51 13.57
N GLY A 115 -6.25 12.84 14.66
CA GLY A 115 -6.24 13.44 15.99
C GLY A 115 -7.65 13.75 16.53
N ARG A 116 -7.74 14.73 17.43
CA ARG A 116 -9.00 15.23 17.98
C ARG A 116 -9.45 16.47 17.21
N ILE A 117 -10.75 16.63 17.05
CA ILE A 117 -11.34 17.82 16.42
C ILE A 117 -11.04 19.04 17.31
N GLN A 118 -10.37 20.04 16.76
CA GLN A 118 -10.00 21.29 17.43
C GLN A 118 -11.19 22.25 17.49
N PRO A 119 -11.18 23.27 18.38
CA PRO A 119 -12.31 24.19 18.55
C PRO A 119 -12.78 24.85 17.24
N ALA A 120 -11.85 25.35 16.43
CA ALA A 120 -12.14 25.93 15.12
C ALA A 120 -12.82 24.93 14.16
N GLU A 121 -12.43 23.67 14.22
CA GLU A 121 -13.00 22.59 13.40
C GLU A 121 -14.43 22.24 13.84
N ILE A 122 -14.75 22.31 15.15
CA ILE A 122 -16.14 22.16 15.64
C ILE A 122 -17.05 23.24 15.02
N LEU A 123 -16.58 24.49 14.97
CA LEU A 123 -17.31 25.56 14.31
C LEU A 123 -17.44 25.32 12.82
N PHE A 124 -16.38 24.85 12.17
CA PHE A 124 -16.43 24.56 10.75
C PHE A 124 -17.48 23.49 10.41
N LEU A 125 -17.55 22.40 11.19
CA LEU A 125 -18.60 21.39 11.06
C LEU A 125 -20.01 21.98 11.27
N ARG A 126 -20.16 22.91 12.21
CA ARG A 126 -21.44 23.60 12.45
C ARG A 126 -21.86 24.50 11.28
N LEU A 127 -20.89 25.12 10.60
CA LEU A 127 -21.13 25.95 9.41
C LEU A 127 -21.49 25.08 8.20
N LEU A 128 -20.78 23.97 7.99
CA LEU A 128 -21.02 23.04 6.88
C LEU A 128 -22.35 22.28 6.99
N ARG A 129 -22.78 21.95 8.22
CA ARG A 129 -24.00 21.16 8.49
C ARG A 129 -24.08 19.85 7.67
N PRO A 130 -23.05 19.00 7.68
CA PRO A 130 -23.08 17.74 6.95
C PRO A 130 -24.09 16.75 7.52
N SER A 131 -24.50 15.79 6.70
CA SER A 131 -25.37 14.67 7.15
C SER A 131 -24.59 13.63 7.95
N ARG A 132 -23.30 13.44 7.66
CA ARG A 132 -22.41 12.47 8.32
C ARG A 132 -21.08 13.11 8.70
N VAL A 133 -20.61 12.85 9.91
CA VAL A 133 -19.25 13.19 10.34
C VAL A 133 -18.61 11.94 10.92
N TYR A 134 -17.62 11.43 10.20
CA TYR A 134 -16.75 10.33 10.61
C TYR A 134 -15.57 10.92 11.38
N SER A 135 -15.42 10.53 12.64
CA SER A 135 -14.28 10.96 13.45
C SER A 135 -13.92 10.00 14.56
N LEU A 136 -12.69 10.13 15.05
CA LEU A 136 -12.20 9.46 16.26
C LEU A 136 -12.60 10.19 17.55
N ASP A 137 -13.21 11.38 17.45
CA ASP A 137 -13.63 12.20 18.60
C ASP A 137 -15.07 11.88 19.04
N ASP A 138 -15.23 10.72 19.67
CA ASP A 138 -16.53 10.15 20.05
C ASP A 138 -17.32 10.99 21.08
N HIS A 139 -16.68 12.01 21.68
CA HIS A 139 -17.31 12.86 22.69
C HIS A 139 -18.11 14.04 22.12
N LEU A 140 -18.07 14.27 20.81
CA LEU A 140 -18.80 15.34 20.14
C LEU A 140 -20.19 14.88 19.68
N ARG A 141 -21.19 15.75 19.84
CA ARG A 141 -22.58 15.52 19.42
C ARG A 141 -22.72 15.57 17.91
N CYS A 142 -21.94 16.42 17.24
CA CYS A 142 -21.90 16.49 15.78
C CYS A 142 -21.23 15.28 15.12
N VAL A 143 -20.51 14.42 15.86
CA VAL A 143 -19.94 13.18 15.33
C VAL A 143 -20.97 12.07 15.46
N ASN A 144 -21.73 11.85 14.39
CA ASN A 144 -22.75 10.79 14.30
C ASN A 144 -22.24 9.48 13.69
N ARG A 145 -20.97 9.45 13.27
CA ARG A 145 -20.23 8.24 12.88
C ARG A 145 -18.96 8.17 13.73
N LYS A 146 -19.13 7.60 14.94
CA LYS A 146 -18.11 7.48 15.98
C LYS A 146 -17.20 6.30 15.69
N LEU A 147 -15.93 6.58 15.43
CA LEU A 147 -14.94 5.56 15.08
C LEU A 147 -13.88 5.36 16.17
N GLY A 148 -13.83 6.21 17.21
CA GLY A 148 -12.75 6.19 18.20
C GLY A 148 -12.62 4.85 18.93
N GLU A 149 -13.63 4.50 19.72
CA GLU A 149 -13.69 3.22 20.45
C GLU A 149 -13.87 2.04 19.49
N MET A 150 -14.74 2.19 18.50
CA MET A 150 -15.06 1.11 17.55
C MET A 150 -13.84 0.63 16.73
N THR A 151 -12.88 1.52 16.45
CA THR A 151 -11.66 1.20 15.70
C THR A 151 -10.40 1.28 16.55
N ALA A 152 -10.55 1.15 17.87
CA ALA A 152 -9.42 1.04 18.77
C ALA A 152 -8.55 -0.17 18.38
N GLY A 153 -7.23 0.04 18.28
CA GLY A 153 -6.29 -1.00 17.85
C GLY A 153 -6.14 -1.19 16.35
N LEU A 154 -7.04 -0.65 15.51
CA LEU A 154 -6.92 -0.73 14.05
C LEU A 154 -5.94 0.31 13.50
N ASP A 155 -5.27 -0.05 12.41
CA ASP A 155 -4.43 0.89 11.65
C ASP A 155 -5.28 1.94 10.91
N MET A 156 -4.63 3.03 10.50
CA MET A 156 -5.31 4.13 9.84
C MET A 156 -5.90 3.77 8.47
N ALA A 157 -5.28 2.87 7.71
CA ALA A 157 -5.83 2.44 6.43
C ALA A 157 -7.14 1.66 6.65
N GLU A 158 -7.21 0.81 7.66
CA GLU A 158 -8.44 0.10 8.02
C GLU A 158 -9.55 1.06 8.48
N ARG A 159 -9.21 2.13 9.18
CA ARG A 159 -10.18 3.18 9.55
C ARG A 159 -10.79 3.86 8.34
N TYR A 160 -9.98 4.25 7.35
CA TYR A 160 -10.49 4.79 6.08
C TYR A 160 -11.30 3.75 5.31
N ARG A 161 -10.88 2.47 5.31
CA ARG A 161 -11.65 1.37 4.73
C ARG A 161 -13.05 1.29 5.32
N ARG A 162 -13.17 1.40 6.66
CA ARG A 162 -14.45 1.32 7.35
C ARG A 162 -15.39 2.47 6.99
N VAL A 163 -14.85 3.67 6.77
CA VAL A 163 -15.63 4.81 6.24
C VAL A 163 -16.20 4.49 4.86
N LEU A 164 -15.37 3.99 3.93
CA LEU A 164 -15.82 3.64 2.57
C LEU A 164 -16.91 2.57 2.57
N ILE A 165 -16.77 1.55 3.43
CA ILE A 165 -17.76 0.49 3.60
C ILE A 165 -19.08 1.04 4.15
N ASP A 166 -19.05 1.92 5.15
CA ASP A 166 -20.26 2.58 5.69
C ASP A 166 -20.94 3.47 4.65
N LEU A 167 -20.16 4.06 3.73
CA LEU A 167 -20.67 4.86 2.62
C LEU A 167 -21.21 4.00 1.45
N GLY A 168 -20.99 2.68 1.46
CA GLY A 168 -21.57 1.73 0.50
C GLY A 168 -20.59 1.09 -0.47
N VAL A 169 -19.28 1.32 -0.34
CA VAL A 169 -18.28 0.60 -1.15
C VAL A 169 -18.26 -0.86 -0.70
N ARG A 170 -18.34 -1.81 -1.63
CA ARG A 170 -18.34 -3.24 -1.28
C ARG A 170 -16.92 -3.78 -1.07
N LEU A 171 -16.02 -3.44 -1.97
CA LEU A 171 -14.63 -3.90 -2.00
C LEU A 171 -13.69 -2.70 -2.06
N VAL A 172 -12.77 -2.66 -1.11
CA VAL A 172 -11.82 -1.56 -0.93
C VAL A 172 -10.41 -2.09 -1.11
N ASP A 173 -9.74 -1.66 -2.16
CA ASP A 173 -8.29 -1.82 -2.26
C ASP A 173 -7.60 -0.74 -1.42
N ARG A 174 -6.78 -1.18 -0.47
CA ARG A 174 -6.07 -0.33 0.50
C ARG A 174 -4.64 0.01 0.08
N LYS A 175 -4.19 -0.40 -1.11
CA LYS A 175 -2.83 -0.13 -1.57
C LYS A 175 -2.59 1.38 -1.67
N TYR A 176 -1.56 1.85 -0.97
CA TYR A 176 -1.21 3.26 -0.97
C TYR A 176 -0.75 3.70 -2.36
N ILE A 177 -1.06 4.93 -2.72
CA ILE A 177 -0.52 5.60 -3.88
C ILE A 177 0.70 6.38 -3.40
N VAL A 178 1.87 6.05 -3.96
CA VAL A 178 3.12 6.76 -3.68
C VAL A 178 3.53 7.53 -4.93
N PRO A 179 3.56 8.87 -4.89
CA PRO A 179 3.93 9.67 -6.04
C PRO A 179 5.41 9.45 -6.41
N LEU A 180 5.65 9.10 -7.66
CA LEU A 180 6.99 8.88 -8.24
C LEU A 180 7.43 10.11 -9.04
N PRO A 181 8.75 10.31 -9.23
CA PRO A 181 9.26 11.37 -10.08
C PRO A 181 9.06 11.02 -11.56
N ASP A 182 8.92 12.04 -12.43
CA ASP A 182 8.73 11.83 -13.87
C ASP A 182 9.90 11.08 -14.52
N LYS A 183 11.11 11.27 -13.98
CA LYS A 183 12.32 10.57 -14.37
C LYS A 183 12.80 9.70 -13.21
N MET A 184 12.72 8.39 -13.40
CA MET A 184 13.25 7.41 -12.46
C MET A 184 14.77 7.42 -12.45
N GLN A 185 15.35 7.16 -11.28
CA GLN A 185 16.78 6.92 -11.16
C GLN A 185 17.14 5.60 -11.86
N ASN A 186 18.36 5.50 -12.38
CA ASN A 186 18.86 4.23 -12.89
C ASN A 186 18.98 3.24 -11.71
N PRO A 187 18.27 2.11 -11.72
CA PRO A 187 18.30 1.14 -10.62
C PRO A 187 19.71 0.64 -10.30
N ASN A 188 20.59 0.56 -11.30
CA ASN A 188 21.98 0.11 -11.12
C ASN A 188 22.86 1.15 -10.39
N LEU A 189 22.44 2.41 -10.34
CA LEU A 189 23.13 3.50 -9.64
C LEU A 189 22.48 3.84 -8.30
N ALA A 190 21.27 3.35 -8.03
CA ALA A 190 20.57 3.58 -6.78
C ALA A 190 21.27 2.83 -5.63
N PRO A 191 21.35 3.42 -4.42
CA PRO A 191 21.83 2.70 -3.25
C PRO A 191 20.98 1.46 -2.96
N ARG A 192 21.62 0.32 -2.66
CA ARG A 192 20.91 -0.91 -2.31
C ARG A 192 20.19 -0.78 -0.96
N ILE A 193 20.79 -0.09 0.00
CA ILE A 193 20.19 0.21 1.30
C ILE A 193 19.98 1.72 1.38
N LEU A 194 18.77 2.14 1.71
CA LEU A 194 18.49 3.53 2.07
C LEU A 194 18.35 3.67 3.58
N PHE A 195 18.97 4.71 4.12
CA PHE A 195 18.89 5.05 5.52
C PHE A 195 18.31 6.46 5.71
N ASN A 196 17.22 6.56 6.46
CA ASN A 196 16.62 7.85 6.83
C ASN A 196 16.59 8.02 8.36
N PRO A 197 17.49 8.84 8.93
CA PRO A 197 17.51 9.17 10.35
C PRO A 197 16.53 10.29 10.73
N TYR A 198 15.88 10.93 9.74
CA TYR A 198 15.14 12.18 9.92
C TYR A 198 13.62 11.99 10.00
N ALA A 199 13.00 12.80 10.85
CA ALA A 199 11.55 12.97 10.96
C ALA A 199 11.18 14.45 11.01
N SER A 200 9.88 14.77 10.88
CA SER A 200 9.39 16.16 10.95
C SER A 200 9.57 16.84 12.31
N ARG A 201 9.88 16.07 13.35
CA ARG A 201 10.16 16.56 14.70
C ARG A 201 11.57 16.13 15.13
N PRO A 202 12.37 17.03 15.72
CA PRO A 202 13.71 16.68 16.19
C PRO A 202 13.73 15.52 17.19
N ASP A 203 12.75 15.43 18.10
CA ASP A 203 12.65 14.33 19.07
C ASP A 203 12.22 12.98 18.46
N LYS A 204 11.83 12.99 17.17
CA LYS A 204 11.56 11.78 16.39
C LYS A 204 12.70 11.43 15.43
N CYS A 205 13.81 12.17 15.45
CA CYS A 205 15.00 11.85 14.67
C CYS A 205 15.95 10.96 15.48
N LEU A 206 16.82 10.23 14.80
CA LEU A 206 18.00 9.66 15.45
C LEU A 206 18.99 10.77 15.78
N ALA A 207 19.66 10.65 16.91
CA ALA A 207 20.80 11.49 17.25
C ALA A 207 21.94 11.25 16.26
N PHE A 208 22.79 12.26 16.07
CA PHE A 208 23.91 12.19 15.13
C PHE A 208 24.83 10.99 15.39
N ASP A 209 25.39 10.89 16.61
CA ASP A 209 26.29 9.79 16.98
C ASP A 209 25.64 8.41 16.85
N ARG A 210 24.33 8.35 17.13
CA ARG A 210 23.56 7.12 17.00
C ARG A 210 23.39 6.72 15.55
N SER A 211 23.16 7.69 14.67
CA SER A 211 23.06 7.50 13.22
C SER A 211 24.39 7.03 12.63
N VAL A 212 25.51 7.65 13.04
CA VAL A 212 26.86 7.23 12.64
C VAL A 212 27.17 5.81 13.11
N SER A 213 26.86 5.48 14.36
CA SER A 213 27.06 4.12 14.90
C SER A 213 26.27 3.07 14.13
N LEU A 214 25.02 3.38 13.76
CA LEU A 214 24.19 2.48 12.96
C LEU A 214 24.71 2.36 11.52
N LEU A 215 25.15 3.47 10.91
CA LEU A 215 25.77 3.46 9.58
C LEU A 215 27.04 2.60 9.56
N HIS A 216 27.91 2.70 10.56
CA HIS A 216 29.07 1.80 10.69
C HIS A 216 28.63 0.34 10.71
N ALA A 217 27.67 0.01 11.58
CA ALA A 217 27.23 -1.37 11.75
C ALA A 217 26.60 -1.95 10.47
N ILE A 218 25.78 -1.17 9.74
CA ILE A 218 25.21 -1.60 8.46
C ILE A 218 26.30 -1.70 7.38
N ALA A 219 27.18 -0.70 7.27
CA ALA A 219 28.25 -0.67 6.28
C ALA A 219 29.23 -1.84 6.44
N ASP A 220 29.58 -2.17 7.67
CA ASP A 220 30.51 -3.25 8.01
C ASP A 220 29.86 -4.64 7.79
N ALA A 221 28.54 -4.76 8.00
CA ALA A 221 27.78 -5.99 7.71
C ALA A 221 27.56 -6.21 6.20
N TYR A 222 27.49 -5.14 5.40
CA TYR A 222 27.24 -5.21 3.95
C TYR A 222 28.29 -4.42 3.15
N PRO A 223 29.58 -4.84 3.17
CA PRO A 223 30.67 -4.05 2.61
C PRO A 223 30.60 -3.86 1.08
N THR A 224 29.90 -4.76 0.37
CA THR A 224 29.70 -4.70 -1.08
C THR A 224 28.44 -3.95 -1.50
N TRP A 225 27.60 -3.52 -0.56
CA TRP A 225 26.34 -2.85 -0.85
C TRP A 225 26.50 -1.34 -0.66
N SER A 226 25.97 -0.58 -1.60
CA SER A 226 25.86 0.87 -1.51
C SER A 226 24.77 1.27 -0.52
N ILE A 227 25.10 2.22 0.35
CA ILE A 227 24.22 2.77 1.39
C ILE A 227 24.01 4.26 1.13
N GLY A 228 22.75 4.64 0.97
CA GLY A 228 22.33 6.02 0.71
C GLY A 228 21.70 6.67 1.93
N ILE A 229 22.24 7.79 2.39
CA ILE A 229 21.60 8.61 3.43
C ILE A 229 20.56 9.51 2.76
N LEU A 230 19.28 9.30 3.08
CA LEU A 230 18.20 10.17 2.64
C LEU A 230 18.19 11.45 3.47
N CYS A 231 17.94 12.59 2.82
CA CYS A 231 17.82 13.88 3.47
C CYS A 231 16.84 14.81 2.74
N SER A 232 16.32 15.79 3.47
CA SER A 232 15.63 16.93 2.86
C SER A 232 16.64 18.03 2.53
N PRO A 233 16.27 19.06 1.74
CA PRO A 233 17.12 20.24 1.57
C PRO A 233 17.56 20.86 2.90
N ALA A 234 16.69 20.86 3.91
CA ALA A 234 16.97 21.41 5.24
C ALA A 234 17.93 20.56 6.09
N THR A 235 18.01 19.25 5.84
CA THR A 235 18.87 18.32 6.60
C THR A 235 20.11 17.87 5.82
N ARG A 236 20.34 18.42 4.62
CA ARG A 236 21.44 18.02 3.74
C ARG A 236 22.82 18.26 4.36
N ALA A 237 23.02 19.39 5.03
CA ALA A 237 24.30 19.70 5.67
C ALA A 237 24.63 18.68 6.77
N ASP A 238 23.65 18.34 7.61
CA ASP A 238 23.79 17.32 8.66
C ASP A 238 24.08 15.93 8.06
N ALA A 239 23.39 15.55 6.97
CA ALA A 239 23.63 14.29 6.27
C ALA A 239 25.05 14.20 5.70
N LEU A 240 25.59 15.30 5.16
CA LEU A 240 26.97 15.36 4.65
C LEU A 240 27.98 15.21 5.80
N SER A 241 27.74 15.88 6.93
CA SER A 241 28.55 15.68 8.14
C SER A 241 28.51 14.23 8.62
N MET A 242 27.34 13.58 8.52
CA MET A 242 27.16 12.18 8.89
C MET A 242 27.90 11.22 7.95
N GLU A 243 27.91 11.47 6.64
CA GLU A 243 28.72 10.71 5.67
C GLU A 243 30.22 10.81 6.01
N VAL A 244 30.71 12.02 6.29
CA VAL A 244 32.11 12.25 6.67
C VAL A 244 32.45 11.52 7.96
N ALA A 245 31.60 11.62 8.98
CA ALA A 245 31.80 10.96 10.26
C ALA A 245 31.72 9.43 10.17
N ALA A 246 30.87 8.89 9.29
CA ALA A 246 30.79 7.46 9.05
C ALA A 246 32.08 6.91 8.42
N ALA A 247 32.80 7.71 7.62
CA ALA A 247 34.11 7.34 7.07
C ALA A 247 34.16 5.94 6.43
N ARG A 248 33.10 5.54 5.71
CA ARG A 248 32.98 4.27 4.99
C ARG A 248 32.79 4.51 3.50
N ARG A 249 33.51 3.73 2.68
CA ARG A 249 33.55 3.92 1.21
C ARG A 249 32.20 3.67 0.54
N ASN A 250 31.37 2.81 1.12
CA ASN A 250 30.06 2.42 0.60
C ASN A 250 28.90 3.25 1.17
N VAL A 251 29.16 4.27 1.99
CA VAL A 251 28.14 5.19 2.53
C VAL A 251 28.23 6.52 1.80
N ARG A 252 27.12 7.00 1.25
CA ARG A 252 27.00 8.30 0.56
C ARG A 252 25.68 8.99 0.89
N VAL A 253 25.67 10.32 0.95
CA VAL A 253 24.42 11.09 0.90
C VAL A 253 23.79 10.95 -0.49
N VAL A 254 22.48 10.76 -0.52
CA VAL A 254 21.74 10.75 -1.78
C VAL A 254 21.56 12.17 -2.28
N HIS A 255 22.10 12.45 -3.47
CA HIS A 255 21.98 13.75 -4.13
C HIS A 255 20.70 13.86 -4.96
N GLY A 256 20.30 15.10 -5.29
CA GLY A 256 19.12 15.37 -6.13
C GLY A 256 17.77 15.25 -5.41
N LEU A 257 17.75 15.09 -4.09
CA LEU A 257 16.50 15.08 -3.31
C LEU A 257 16.00 16.52 -3.12
N ALA A 258 15.14 16.99 -4.02
CA ALA A 258 14.49 18.30 -3.94
C ALA A 258 13.04 18.20 -3.41
N SER A 259 12.40 17.07 -3.65
CA SER A 259 11.00 16.80 -3.36
C SER A 259 10.80 15.41 -2.74
N PRO A 260 9.65 15.16 -2.11
CA PRO A 260 9.31 13.81 -1.64
C PRO A 260 9.22 12.76 -2.77
N LYS A 261 8.89 13.18 -4.00
CA LYS A 261 8.87 12.30 -5.18
C LYS A 261 10.27 11.75 -5.48
N ASP A 262 11.30 12.59 -5.37
CA ASP A 262 12.68 12.15 -5.61
C ASP A 262 13.08 11.03 -4.64
N ALA A 263 12.72 11.18 -3.37
CA ALA A 263 12.97 10.15 -2.35
C ALA A 263 12.18 8.87 -2.66
N ALA A 264 10.92 8.97 -3.09
CA ALA A 264 10.13 7.82 -3.51
C ALA A 264 10.76 7.06 -4.70
N GLY A 265 11.34 7.77 -5.68
CA GLY A 265 12.06 7.15 -6.79
C GLY A 265 13.25 6.30 -6.31
N TYR A 266 14.05 6.82 -5.37
CA TYR A 266 15.13 6.04 -4.77
C TYR A 266 14.61 4.86 -3.95
N ILE A 267 13.54 5.05 -3.17
CA ILE A 267 12.91 3.96 -2.40
C ILE A 267 12.47 2.83 -3.33
N CYS A 268 11.83 3.16 -4.44
CA CYS A 268 11.38 2.20 -5.45
C CYS A 268 12.52 1.35 -6.05
N CYS A 269 13.75 1.88 -6.08
CA CYS A 269 14.93 1.18 -6.63
C CYS A 269 15.78 0.49 -5.56
N ALA A 270 15.55 0.79 -4.27
CA ALA A 270 16.33 0.23 -3.19
C ALA A 270 15.90 -1.20 -2.87
N GLN A 271 16.82 -2.01 -2.37
CA GLN A 271 16.48 -3.36 -1.90
C GLN A 271 15.86 -3.34 -0.50
N VAL A 272 16.22 -2.35 0.31
CA VAL A 272 15.69 -2.19 1.66
C VAL A 272 15.84 -0.74 2.16
N VAL A 273 14.88 -0.30 2.96
CA VAL A 273 14.87 0.99 3.64
C VAL A 273 14.95 0.79 5.15
N VAL A 274 15.84 1.52 5.81
CA VAL A 274 15.90 1.65 7.27
C VAL A 274 15.49 3.08 7.63
N SER A 275 14.39 3.26 8.36
CA SER A 275 13.86 4.60 8.65
C SER A 275 13.24 4.71 10.03
N VAL A 276 13.35 5.89 10.64
CA VAL A 276 12.48 6.29 11.77
C VAL A 276 11.02 6.52 11.33
N ASP A 277 10.10 6.58 12.29
CA ASP A 277 8.67 6.92 12.13
C ASP A 277 8.43 8.27 11.41
N THR A 278 8.32 8.21 10.09
CA THR A 278 8.15 9.34 9.16
C THR A 278 7.44 8.91 7.85
N ALA A 279 7.21 9.84 6.94
CA ALA A 279 6.58 9.57 5.63
C ALA A 279 7.32 8.51 4.80
N ILE A 280 8.65 8.40 4.94
CA ILE A 280 9.48 7.40 4.25
C ILE A 280 9.03 5.96 4.55
N VAL A 281 8.58 5.69 5.78
CA VAL A 281 8.03 4.38 6.17
C VAL A 281 6.81 4.05 5.32
N HIS A 282 5.86 4.97 5.21
CA HIS A 282 4.63 4.76 4.47
C HIS A 282 4.85 4.73 2.95
N MET A 283 5.86 5.45 2.44
CA MET A 283 6.29 5.33 1.05
C MET A 283 6.86 3.95 0.75
N ALA A 284 7.74 3.42 1.61
CA ALA A 284 8.28 2.07 1.44
C ALA A 284 7.17 1.01 1.49
N VAL A 285 6.20 1.14 2.41
CA VAL A 285 5.01 0.26 2.44
C VAL A 285 4.23 0.32 1.13
N GLY A 286 3.93 1.53 0.63
CA GLY A 286 3.14 1.69 -0.60
C GLY A 286 3.85 1.23 -1.87
N LEU A 287 5.18 1.31 -1.89
CA LEU A 287 6.05 0.82 -2.96
C LEU A 287 6.45 -0.65 -2.79
N GLU A 288 5.97 -1.32 -1.74
CA GLU A 288 6.32 -2.70 -1.41
C GLU A 288 7.85 -2.93 -1.31
N THR A 289 8.57 -1.89 -0.89
CA THR A 289 10.01 -1.96 -0.63
C THR A 289 10.25 -2.53 0.76
N LYS A 290 11.20 -3.47 0.89
CA LYS A 290 11.56 -4.04 2.19
C LYS A 290 11.92 -2.91 3.16
N LEU A 291 11.45 -3.02 4.40
CA LEU A 291 11.50 -1.95 5.38
C LEU A 291 11.87 -2.47 6.77
N VAL A 292 12.87 -1.86 7.38
CA VAL A 292 13.11 -1.92 8.83
C VAL A 292 12.78 -0.55 9.42
N ALA A 293 11.64 -0.47 10.11
CA ALA A 293 11.14 0.78 10.66
C ALA A 293 11.44 0.90 12.16
N ILE A 294 11.93 2.06 12.60
CA ILE A 294 12.21 2.35 14.00
C ILE A 294 11.06 3.18 14.57
N TYR A 295 10.37 2.63 15.58
CA TYR A 295 9.23 3.28 16.23
C TYR A 295 9.44 3.37 17.75
N PRO A 296 8.85 4.36 18.43
CA PRO A 296 8.87 4.41 19.89
C PRO A 296 8.03 3.27 20.49
N ALA A 297 8.56 2.57 21.50
CA ALA A 297 7.83 1.60 22.31
C ALA A 297 6.83 2.35 23.21
N MET A 298 5.54 2.17 22.97
CA MET A 298 4.48 2.81 23.78
C MET A 298 3.63 1.74 24.47
N PRO A 299 4.04 1.26 25.67
CA PRO A 299 3.32 0.20 26.37
C PRO A 299 1.85 0.55 26.59
N GLY A 300 0.95 -0.37 26.21
CA GLY A 300 -0.50 -0.21 26.39
C GLY A 300 -1.16 0.83 25.48
N GLN A 301 -0.46 1.38 24.48
CA GLN A 301 -1.03 2.32 23.51
C GLN A 301 -0.87 1.78 22.10
N ALA A 302 -2.00 1.50 21.44
CA ALA A 302 -2.00 1.19 20.01
C ALA A 302 -1.52 2.41 19.23
N ASN A 303 -0.55 2.21 18.33
CA ASN A 303 -0.13 3.22 17.37
C ASN A 303 -0.79 2.92 16.01
N PRO A 304 -1.83 3.67 15.62
CA PRO A 304 -2.55 3.40 14.38
C PRO A 304 -1.73 3.77 13.12
N TRP A 305 -0.57 4.41 13.29
CA TRP A 305 0.37 4.80 12.24
C TRP A 305 1.55 3.84 12.09
N LEU A 306 1.51 2.67 12.73
CA LEU A 306 2.45 1.61 12.40
C LEU A 306 2.23 1.16 10.94
N PRO A 307 3.31 0.76 10.24
CA PRO A 307 3.12 0.08 8.97
C PRO A 307 2.30 -1.20 9.18
N PRO A 308 1.38 -1.56 8.26
CA PRO A 308 0.64 -2.80 8.35
C PRO A 308 1.58 -4.01 8.44
N PRO A 309 1.18 -5.08 9.14
CA PRO A 309 1.95 -6.32 9.16
C PRO A 309 2.19 -6.83 7.73
N SER A 310 3.44 -7.13 7.40
CA SER A 310 3.86 -7.59 6.07
C SER A 310 5.15 -8.40 6.19
N PRO A 311 5.37 -9.43 5.35
CA PRO A 311 6.65 -10.13 5.29
C PRO A 311 7.80 -9.19 4.91
N LEU A 312 7.50 -8.10 4.20
CA LEU A 312 8.46 -7.08 3.75
C LEU A 312 8.78 -6.04 4.83
N THR A 313 8.14 -6.08 5.99
CA THR A 313 8.32 -5.07 7.04
C THR A 313 8.79 -5.70 8.35
N ARG A 314 9.72 -5.04 9.01
CA ARG A 314 10.12 -5.28 10.40
C ARG A 314 10.04 -3.98 11.19
N VAL A 315 9.55 -4.05 12.42
CA VAL A 315 9.48 -2.89 13.32
C VAL A 315 10.40 -3.13 14.51
N VAL A 316 11.38 -2.23 14.67
CA VAL A 316 12.27 -2.20 15.83
C VAL A 316 11.78 -1.09 16.76
N TYR A 317 11.60 -1.44 18.04
CA TYR A 317 11.09 -0.50 19.02
C TYR A 317 12.21 0.16 19.82
N SER A 318 12.23 1.49 19.82
CA SER A 318 13.05 2.31 20.72
C SER A 318 12.37 2.45 22.06
N GLN A 319 13.03 2.04 23.15
CA GLN A 319 12.49 2.12 24.50
C GLN A 319 12.23 3.56 24.92
N GLN A 320 11.19 3.75 25.73
CA GLN A 320 10.75 5.07 26.14
C GLN A 320 10.71 5.21 27.65
N ASN A 321 11.08 6.40 28.15
CA ASN A 321 10.76 6.80 29.52
C ASN A 321 9.31 7.34 29.57
N THR A 322 8.40 6.53 30.10
CA THR A 322 6.96 6.85 30.17
C THR A 322 6.68 8.12 30.97
N GLY A 323 7.43 8.38 32.05
CA GLY A 323 7.31 9.58 32.87
C GLY A 323 7.71 10.84 32.10
N GLN A 324 8.80 10.77 31.33
CA GLN A 324 9.27 11.88 30.51
C GLN A 324 8.32 12.19 29.36
N ILE A 325 7.81 11.18 28.66
CA ILE A 325 6.82 11.38 27.58
C ILE A 325 5.57 12.05 28.14
N ARG A 326 5.02 11.56 29.27
CA ARG A 326 3.81 12.13 29.87
C ARG A 326 3.98 13.62 30.20
N ARG A 327 5.18 14.03 30.65
CA ARG A 327 5.47 15.42 31.03
C ARG A 327 5.79 16.33 29.83
N THR A 328 6.53 15.82 28.85
CA THR A 328 7.15 16.66 27.81
C THR A 328 6.61 16.42 26.41
N GLY A 329 5.97 15.27 26.16
CA GLY A 329 5.55 14.82 24.84
C GLY A 329 6.71 14.48 23.90
N LYS A 330 7.96 14.51 24.39
CA LYS A 330 9.16 14.18 23.62
C LYS A 330 9.39 12.68 23.61
N LYS A 331 9.64 12.12 22.43
CA LYS A 331 10.03 10.73 22.21
C LYS A 331 11.55 10.60 22.20
N ASP A 332 12.03 9.37 22.35
CA ASP A 332 13.44 9.01 22.18
C ASP A 332 13.56 7.92 21.11
N MET A 333 14.20 8.22 19.98
CA MET A 333 14.39 7.25 18.90
C MET A 333 15.70 6.46 19.00
N ASN A 334 16.51 6.67 20.04
CA ASN A 334 17.88 6.16 20.12
C ASN A 334 18.03 4.88 20.94
N ALA A 335 17.03 4.55 21.75
CA ALA A 335 17.09 3.50 22.77
C ALA A 335 16.66 2.12 22.22
N PHE A 336 17.33 1.63 21.18
CA PHE A 336 17.13 0.28 20.63
C PHE A 336 18.47 -0.48 20.54
N SER A 337 18.44 -1.77 20.20
CA SER A 337 19.66 -2.55 19.94
C SER A 337 20.04 -2.49 18.46
N ILE A 338 21.27 -2.07 18.15
CA ILE A 338 21.78 -2.11 16.76
C ILE A 338 21.87 -3.55 16.27
N ALA A 339 22.30 -4.49 17.12
CA ALA A 339 22.37 -5.91 16.78
C ALA A 339 20.98 -6.44 16.37
N THR A 340 19.96 -6.17 17.18
CA THR A 340 18.58 -6.57 16.83
C THR A 340 18.09 -5.94 15.53
N LEU A 341 18.48 -4.69 15.23
CA LEU A 341 18.15 -4.06 13.96
C LEU A 341 18.85 -4.79 12.79
N LEU A 342 20.13 -5.14 12.93
CA LEU A 342 20.86 -5.90 11.93
C LEU A 342 20.30 -7.31 11.73
N ASP A 343 19.87 -7.98 12.79
CA ASP A 343 19.20 -9.30 12.71
C ASP A 343 17.92 -9.18 11.87
N ASN A 344 17.08 -8.19 12.17
CA ASN A 344 15.87 -7.91 11.39
C ASN A 344 16.19 -7.58 9.92
N LEU A 345 17.26 -6.83 9.67
CA LEU A 345 17.73 -6.51 8.32
C LEU A 345 18.19 -7.77 7.59
N HIS A 346 18.96 -8.64 8.25
CA HIS A 346 19.46 -9.88 7.68
C HIS A 346 18.32 -10.85 7.34
N GLU A 347 17.40 -11.08 8.28
CA GLU A 347 16.19 -11.90 8.05
C GLU A 347 15.37 -11.37 6.88
N LEU A 348 15.17 -10.06 6.82
CA LEU A 348 14.37 -9.43 5.77
C LEU A 348 15.04 -9.50 4.40
N LEU A 349 16.37 -9.40 4.33
CA LEU A 349 17.11 -9.56 3.10
C LEU A 349 17.21 -11.04 2.66
N ALA A 350 17.27 -11.97 3.61
CA ALA A 350 17.20 -13.41 3.36
C ALA A 350 15.79 -13.86 2.92
N THR A 351 14.75 -13.15 3.35
CA THR A 351 13.38 -13.36 2.87
C THR A 351 13.35 -13.03 1.38
N ARG A 352 13.25 -14.05 0.52
CA ARG A 352 13.01 -13.82 -0.91
C ARG A 352 11.63 -13.18 -1.04
N SER A 353 11.54 -12.04 -1.73
CA SER A 353 10.24 -11.48 -2.07
C SER A 353 9.55 -12.51 -2.95
N GLU A 354 8.36 -12.99 -2.56
CA GLU A 354 7.56 -13.91 -3.38
C GLU A 354 7.21 -13.29 -4.75
N THR A 355 7.44 -11.98 -4.92
CA THR A 355 7.12 -11.17 -6.09
C THR A 355 8.13 -11.21 -7.25
N GLU A 356 9.28 -11.88 -7.17
CA GLU A 356 10.34 -11.68 -8.21
C GLU A 356 10.93 -12.94 -8.86
N GLN A 357 10.24 -14.08 -8.81
CA GLN A 357 10.54 -15.16 -9.75
C GLN A 357 9.27 -15.51 -10.50
N LEU A 358 9.06 -14.86 -11.64
CA LEU A 358 8.04 -15.25 -12.61
C LEU A 358 8.65 -16.28 -13.56
N HIS A 359 7.91 -17.35 -13.83
CA HIS A 359 8.11 -18.14 -15.03
C HIS A 359 7.35 -17.49 -16.18
N SER A 360 8.01 -17.36 -17.32
CA SER A 360 7.40 -16.98 -18.59
C SER A 360 7.40 -18.22 -19.47
N LEU A 361 6.23 -18.72 -19.84
CA LEU A 361 6.08 -19.90 -20.69
C LEU A 361 5.37 -19.51 -21.97
N ARG A 362 5.74 -20.14 -23.08
CA ARG A 362 4.94 -20.07 -24.31
C ARG A 362 3.71 -20.96 -24.19
N ALA A 363 2.59 -20.47 -24.68
CA ALA A 363 1.34 -21.20 -24.75
C ALA A 363 0.67 -21.04 -26.12
N ARG A 364 0.09 -22.12 -26.63
CA ARG A 364 -0.78 -22.13 -27.80
C ARG A 364 -2.24 -22.14 -27.36
N ILE A 365 -3.07 -21.31 -27.98
CA ILE A 365 -4.51 -21.32 -27.72
C ILE A 365 -5.11 -22.52 -28.46
N VAL A 366 -5.76 -23.41 -27.73
CA VAL A 366 -6.35 -24.65 -28.26
C VAL A 366 -7.87 -24.68 -28.06
N PRO A 367 -8.62 -25.41 -28.91
CA PRO A 367 -10.05 -25.60 -28.69
C PRO A 367 -10.32 -26.34 -27.38
N GLY A 368 -11.25 -25.83 -26.58
CA GLY A 368 -11.71 -26.50 -25.35
C GLY A 368 -12.72 -27.61 -25.60
N LEU A 369 -12.96 -28.43 -24.58
CA LEU A 369 -13.98 -29.49 -24.60
C LEU A 369 -15.43 -28.95 -24.48
N GLY A 370 -15.60 -27.64 -24.24
CA GLY A 370 -16.91 -26.97 -24.13
C GLY A 370 -17.70 -27.30 -22.85
N VAL A 371 -17.13 -28.08 -21.92
CA VAL A 371 -17.83 -28.62 -20.74
C VAL A 371 -18.08 -27.56 -19.66
N ALA A 372 -17.26 -26.50 -19.61
CA ALA A 372 -17.41 -25.39 -18.66
C ALA A 372 -18.47 -24.35 -19.10
N GLN A 373 -18.97 -24.43 -20.34
CA GLN A 373 -19.86 -23.42 -20.91
C GLN A 373 -21.22 -23.43 -20.19
N GLY A 374 -21.50 -22.34 -19.46
CA GLY A 374 -22.71 -22.18 -18.64
C GLY A 374 -22.53 -22.48 -17.14
N THR A 375 -21.48 -23.20 -16.74
CA THR A 375 -21.19 -23.48 -15.33
C THR A 375 -20.44 -22.32 -14.66
N LEU A 376 -19.47 -21.73 -15.35
CA LEU A 376 -18.70 -20.59 -14.83
C LEU A 376 -19.57 -19.37 -14.53
N ALA A 377 -20.63 -19.13 -15.32
CA ALA A 377 -21.60 -18.06 -15.05
C ALA A 377 -22.26 -18.17 -13.66
N ARG A 378 -22.35 -19.38 -13.11
CA ARG A 378 -22.89 -19.65 -11.77
C ARG A 378 -21.80 -19.71 -10.70
N GLN A 379 -20.60 -20.15 -11.06
CA GLN A 379 -19.48 -20.32 -10.15
C GLN A 379 -18.75 -19.00 -9.86
N LEU A 380 -18.51 -18.14 -10.85
CA LEU A 380 -17.80 -16.87 -10.67
C LEU A 380 -18.42 -15.97 -9.58
N PRO A 381 -19.76 -15.80 -9.49
CA PRO A 381 -20.38 -15.06 -8.38
C PRO A 381 -20.18 -15.68 -6.99
N LEU A 382 -19.89 -16.99 -6.91
CA LEU A 382 -19.59 -17.67 -5.64
C LEU A 382 -18.11 -17.55 -5.31
N ILE A 383 -17.23 -17.80 -6.28
CA ILE A 383 -15.77 -17.67 -6.13
C ILE A 383 -15.41 -16.23 -5.75
N SER A 384 -16.00 -15.23 -6.42
CA SER A 384 -15.73 -13.81 -6.18
C SER A 384 -16.12 -13.29 -4.79
N LYS A 385 -16.86 -14.07 -3.98
CA LYS A 385 -17.11 -13.70 -2.58
C LYS A 385 -15.84 -13.75 -1.74
N ASP A 386 -15.03 -14.78 -1.97
CA ASP A 386 -13.79 -15.05 -1.21
C ASP A 386 -12.52 -14.78 -2.04
N PHE A 387 -12.67 -14.59 -3.36
CA PHE A 387 -11.60 -14.25 -4.28
C PHE A 387 -12.04 -13.18 -5.30
N PRO A 388 -12.21 -11.91 -4.89
CA PRO A 388 -12.99 -10.92 -5.64
C PRO A 388 -12.42 -10.48 -6.99
N GLU A 389 -11.14 -10.72 -7.23
CA GLU A 389 -10.44 -10.34 -8.45
C GLU A 389 -10.95 -11.06 -9.72
N VAL A 390 -11.64 -12.21 -9.57
CA VAL A 390 -12.28 -12.90 -10.71
C VAL A 390 -13.69 -12.39 -11.02
N ALA A 391 -14.20 -11.39 -10.30
CA ALA A 391 -15.59 -10.92 -10.45
C ALA A 391 -15.93 -10.44 -11.86
N ASP A 392 -14.97 -9.82 -12.54
CA ASP A 392 -15.14 -9.26 -13.89
C ASP A 392 -14.72 -10.24 -15.01
N CYS A 393 -14.41 -11.50 -14.68
CA CYS A 393 -14.07 -12.51 -15.68
C CYS A 393 -15.27 -12.80 -16.58
N HIS A 394 -14.99 -13.01 -17.87
CA HIS A 394 -15.98 -13.55 -18.78
C HIS A 394 -16.34 -14.98 -18.34
N PRO A 395 -17.63 -15.38 -18.36
CA PRO A 395 -18.08 -16.71 -17.96
C PRO A 395 -17.75 -17.80 -19.00
N GLY A 396 -16.46 -17.99 -19.26
CA GLY A 396 -15.88 -18.99 -20.15
C GLY A 396 -14.38 -19.17 -19.89
N THR A 397 -13.80 -20.25 -20.40
CA THR A 397 -12.36 -20.53 -20.29
C THR A 397 -11.66 -20.37 -21.64
N ILE A 398 -10.42 -19.89 -21.61
CA ILE A 398 -9.44 -20.04 -22.69
C ILE A 398 -8.63 -21.28 -22.36
N ASN A 399 -8.50 -22.20 -23.32
CA ASN A 399 -7.67 -23.39 -23.13
C ASN A 399 -6.28 -23.10 -23.70
N LEU A 400 -5.26 -23.29 -22.87
CA LEU A 400 -3.86 -23.05 -23.21
C LEU A 400 -3.08 -24.35 -23.18
N GLU A 401 -2.39 -24.67 -24.27
CA GLU A 401 -1.39 -25.73 -24.32
C GLU A 401 0.00 -25.11 -24.13
N LEU A 402 0.61 -25.41 -22.99
CA LEU A 402 1.91 -24.91 -22.56
C LEU A 402 3.05 -25.71 -23.19
N GLU A 403 4.18 -25.04 -23.45
CA GLU A 403 5.39 -25.67 -23.99
C GLU A 403 6.03 -26.73 -23.07
N CYS A 404 5.72 -26.71 -21.78
CA CYS A 404 6.11 -27.74 -20.82
C CYS A 404 4.99 -28.07 -19.83
N PRO A 405 4.97 -29.29 -19.27
CA PRO A 405 4.10 -29.64 -18.15
C PRO A 405 4.21 -28.65 -16.98
N LEU A 406 3.06 -28.22 -16.47
CA LEU A 406 2.89 -27.36 -15.31
C LEU A 406 1.96 -28.04 -14.30
N GLU A 407 2.43 -28.17 -13.07
CA GLU A 407 1.64 -28.66 -11.94
C GLU A 407 1.45 -27.54 -10.91
N VAL A 408 0.21 -27.29 -10.50
CA VAL A 408 -0.10 -26.29 -9.45
C VAL A 408 0.15 -26.91 -8.08
N THR A 409 1.09 -26.32 -7.33
CA THR A 409 1.48 -26.80 -5.99
C THR A 409 1.04 -25.86 -4.88
N GLN A 410 0.97 -24.55 -5.15
CA GLN A 410 0.55 -23.54 -4.18
C GLN A 410 -0.41 -22.52 -4.82
N PRO A 411 -1.71 -22.84 -4.88
CA PRO A 411 -2.70 -21.93 -5.47
C PRO A 411 -2.87 -20.65 -4.65
N ASP A 412 -3.20 -19.55 -5.33
CA ASP A 412 -3.55 -18.27 -4.72
C ASP A 412 -4.91 -18.35 -3.99
N HIS A 413 -5.80 -19.22 -4.46
CA HIS A 413 -7.07 -19.51 -3.81
C HIS A 413 -7.51 -20.94 -4.12
N ARG A 414 -8.17 -21.57 -3.14
CA ARG A 414 -8.86 -22.85 -3.29
C ARG A 414 -10.31 -22.66 -2.87
N THR A 415 -11.23 -22.99 -3.76
CA THR A 415 -12.65 -22.82 -3.47
C THR A 415 -13.13 -23.87 -2.45
N ALA A 416 -14.22 -23.56 -1.74
CA ALA A 416 -15.07 -24.63 -1.19
C ALA A 416 -15.67 -25.47 -2.34
N PRO A 417 -16.15 -26.70 -2.09
CA PRO A 417 -16.81 -27.50 -3.14
C PRO A 417 -17.99 -26.75 -3.76
N LEU A 418 -17.93 -26.50 -5.07
CA LEU A 418 -18.97 -25.82 -5.84
C LEU A 418 -19.71 -26.81 -6.73
N ALA A 419 -21.01 -26.59 -6.94
CA ALA A 419 -21.79 -27.42 -7.86
C ALA A 419 -21.20 -27.39 -9.28
N TRP A 420 -20.97 -28.57 -9.86
CA TRP A 420 -20.47 -28.74 -11.23
C TRP A 420 -21.59 -28.67 -12.26
N THR A 421 -22.80 -29.08 -11.88
CA THR A 421 -24.00 -29.05 -12.74
C THR A 421 -25.12 -28.25 -12.07
N PRO A 422 -26.09 -27.73 -12.85
CA PRO A 422 -27.26 -27.04 -12.29
C PRO A 422 -28.07 -27.88 -11.28
N SER A 423 -27.96 -29.21 -11.35
CA SER A 423 -28.62 -30.13 -10.43
C SER A 423 -28.05 -30.12 -9.00
N GLY A 424 -26.82 -29.61 -8.82
CA GLY A 424 -26.12 -29.60 -7.52
C GLY A 424 -25.71 -30.99 -7.00
N ARG A 425 -25.94 -32.06 -7.77
CA ARG A 425 -25.66 -33.45 -7.34
C ARG A 425 -24.17 -33.80 -7.30
N THR A 426 -23.37 -33.07 -8.07
CA THR A 426 -21.91 -33.21 -8.11
C THR A 426 -21.28 -31.88 -7.75
N THR A 427 -20.26 -31.92 -6.89
CA THR A 427 -19.47 -30.75 -6.50
C THR A 427 -18.01 -30.97 -6.86
N GLU A 428 -17.29 -29.87 -7.05
CA GLU A 428 -15.88 -29.86 -7.44
C GLU A 428 -15.13 -28.75 -6.68
N VAL A 429 -13.85 -28.99 -6.40
CA VAL A 429 -12.92 -28.00 -5.83
C VAL A 429 -12.04 -27.44 -6.94
N PHE A 430 -11.84 -26.12 -6.89
CA PHE A 430 -11.05 -25.40 -7.88
C PHE A 430 -9.88 -24.70 -7.22
N ASP A 431 -8.71 -24.86 -7.83
CA ASP A 431 -7.52 -24.07 -7.54
C ASP A 431 -7.41 -22.93 -8.55
N LEU A 432 -7.16 -21.73 -8.03
CA LEU A 432 -6.91 -20.53 -8.82
C LEU A 432 -5.48 -20.05 -8.60
N VAL A 433 -4.78 -19.74 -9.69
CA VAL A 433 -3.43 -19.19 -9.67
C VAL A 433 -3.43 -17.91 -10.50
N ARG A 434 -2.91 -16.82 -9.93
CA ARG A 434 -2.71 -15.54 -10.62
C ARG A 434 -1.66 -15.68 -11.70
N ILE A 435 -2.02 -15.26 -12.90
CA ILE A 435 -1.14 -15.23 -14.06
C ILE A 435 -1.35 -13.93 -14.84
N GLU A 436 -0.42 -13.62 -15.73
CA GLU A 436 -0.59 -12.57 -16.73
C GLU A 436 -0.42 -13.17 -18.12
N LEU A 437 -1.30 -12.79 -19.06
CA LEU A 437 -1.17 -13.16 -20.47
C LEU A 437 -0.60 -12.00 -21.27
N GLU A 438 0.35 -12.30 -22.15
CA GLU A 438 0.96 -11.35 -23.06
C GLU A 438 0.83 -11.85 -24.51
N PHE A 439 0.38 -10.98 -25.41
CA PHE A 439 0.03 -11.32 -26.80
C PHE A 439 0.79 -10.44 -27.78
N GLY A 440 1.54 -11.04 -28.72
CA GLY A 440 2.18 -10.31 -29.83
C GLY A 440 3.13 -9.17 -29.41
N PRO A 441 3.54 -8.28 -30.34
CA PRO A 441 4.60 -7.29 -30.08
C PRO A 441 4.17 -6.12 -29.17
N LEU A 442 2.98 -6.16 -28.59
CA LEU A 442 2.47 -5.15 -27.66
C LEU A 442 2.70 -5.64 -26.22
N PRO A 443 3.44 -4.90 -25.37
CA PRO A 443 3.82 -5.35 -24.03
C PRO A 443 2.67 -5.30 -23.00
N THR A 444 1.42 -5.27 -23.44
CA THR A 444 0.27 -5.18 -22.54
C THR A 444 0.01 -6.54 -21.93
N ARG A 445 0.32 -6.66 -20.63
CA ARG A 445 -0.02 -7.83 -19.83
C ARG A 445 -1.46 -7.74 -19.36
N VAL A 446 -2.21 -8.82 -19.57
CA VAL A 446 -3.61 -8.96 -19.17
C VAL A 446 -3.69 -9.87 -17.94
N PRO A 447 -4.26 -9.41 -16.82
CA PRO A 447 -4.52 -10.26 -15.67
C PRO A 447 -5.43 -11.44 -16.04
N ALA A 448 -5.04 -12.63 -15.62
CA ALA A 448 -5.81 -13.85 -15.84
C ALA A 448 -5.55 -14.83 -14.68
N TRP A 449 -6.28 -15.95 -14.68
CA TRP A 449 -6.14 -16.96 -13.64
C TRP A 449 -6.19 -18.36 -14.24
N LEU A 450 -5.24 -19.23 -13.87
CA LEU A 450 -5.40 -20.66 -14.08
C LEU A 450 -6.64 -21.11 -13.29
N TYR A 451 -7.52 -21.86 -13.93
CA TYR A 451 -8.74 -22.39 -13.36
C TYR A 451 -8.66 -23.93 -13.35
N VAL A 452 -8.25 -24.50 -12.23
CA VAL A 452 -7.87 -25.91 -12.16
C VAL A 452 -8.87 -26.70 -11.32
N ALA A 453 -9.71 -27.49 -11.98
CA ALA A 453 -10.62 -28.43 -11.33
C ALA A 453 -9.89 -29.71 -10.88
N HIS A 454 -10.17 -30.18 -9.66
CA HIS A 454 -9.47 -31.32 -9.06
C HIS A 454 -9.79 -32.67 -9.72
N ALA A 455 -10.98 -32.87 -10.27
CA ALA A 455 -11.37 -34.09 -10.99
C ALA A 455 -11.42 -33.90 -12.52
N SER A 456 -10.82 -32.83 -13.06
CA SER A 456 -10.76 -32.63 -14.51
C SER A 456 -9.83 -33.63 -15.20
N PRO A 457 -10.19 -34.15 -16.40
CA PRO A 457 -9.29 -34.92 -17.25
C PRO A 457 -7.98 -34.17 -17.56
N HIS A 458 -8.02 -32.83 -17.56
CA HIS A 458 -6.83 -32.01 -17.80
C HIS A 458 -5.78 -32.10 -16.70
N ARG A 459 -6.14 -32.56 -15.49
CA ARG A 459 -5.17 -32.90 -14.43
C ARG A 459 -4.29 -34.09 -14.83
N GLY A 460 -4.73 -34.92 -15.78
CA GLY A 460 -3.94 -35.97 -16.42
C GLY A 460 -3.15 -35.51 -17.65
N THR A 461 -3.35 -34.27 -18.12
CA THR A 461 -2.62 -33.65 -19.23
C THR A 461 -1.97 -32.35 -18.76
N PRO A 462 -0.83 -32.40 -18.05
CA PRO A 462 -0.26 -31.25 -17.34
C PRO A 462 0.23 -30.11 -18.25
N THR A 463 0.15 -30.28 -19.57
CA THR A 463 0.43 -29.24 -20.56
C THR A 463 -0.80 -28.42 -20.94
N VAL A 464 -2.02 -28.88 -20.68
CA VAL A 464 -3.26 -28.19 -21.07
C VAL A 464 -3.96 -27.63 -19.84
N HIS A 465 -4.15 -26.33 -19.79
CA HIS A 465 -4.77 -25.63 -18.66
C HIS A 465 -5.89 -24.71 -19.11
N GLU A 466 -6.94 -24.65 -18.29
CA GLU A 466 -8.02 -23.68 -18.47
C GLU A 466 -7.67 -22.36 -17.79
N VAL A 467 -7.96 -21.25 -18.47
CA VAL A 467 -7.71 -19.90 -17.99
C VAL A 467 -8.99 -19.09 -18.02
N ILE A 468 -9.27 -18.37 -16.94
CA ILE A 468 -10.32 -17.35 -16.87
C ILE A 468 -9.69 -15.96 -16.89
N THR A 469 -10.33 -15.03 -17.60
CA THR A 469 -9.91 -13.62 -17.69
C THR A 469 -11.11 -12.79 -18.15
N GLN A 470 -10.93 -11.47 -18.26
CA GLN A 470 -11.93 -10.57 -18.85
C GLN A 470 -12.17 -10.92 -20.33
N GLN A 471 -13.23 -10.39 -20.94
CA GLN A 471 -13.48 -10.62 -22.36
C GLN A 471 -12.30 -10.11 -23.22
N LEU A 472 -11.66 -11.03 -23.95
CA LEU A 472 -10.62 -10.72 -24.93
C LEU A 472 -11.11 -10.99 -26.35
N ASN A 473 -10.61 -10.20 -27.31
CA ASN A 473 -10.77 -10.48 -28.73
C ASN A 473 -9.55 -11.30 -29.20
N LEU A 474 -9.75 -12.60 -29.43
CA LEU A 474 -8.70 -13.55 -29.80
C LEU A 474 -8.77 -13.98 -31.27
N SER A 475 -9.55 -13.29 -32.11
CA SER A 475 -9.85 -13.70 -33.49
C SER A 475 -8.62 -13.92 -34.38
N GLU A 476 -7.51 -13.23 -34.10
CA GLU A 476 -6.24 -13.33 -34.86
C GLU A 476 -5.06 -13.81 -33.99
N VAL A 477 -5.34 -14.38 -32.82
CA VAL A 477 -4.31 -14.78 -31.84
C VAL A 477 -4.27 -16.29 -31.71
N SER A 478 -3.13 -16.90 -32.04
CA SER A 478 -2.91 -18.35 -31.88
C SER A 478 -1.97 -18.72 -30.73
N GLU A 479 -1.16 -17.76 -30.26
CA GLU A 479 -0.14 -17.97 -29.23
C GLU A 479 -0.10 -16.80 -28.24
N CYS A 480 0.32 -17.07 -27.01
CA CYS A 480 0.58 -16.08 -25.97
C CYS A 480 1.75 -16.49 -25.09
N GLN A 481 2.31 -15.54 -24.33
CA GLN A 481 3.13 -15.86 -23.16
C GLN A 481 2.28 -15.82 -21.90
N ILE A 482 2.51 -16.77 -21.02
CA ILE A 482 1.95 -16.81 -19.67
C ILE A 482 3.05 -16.46 -18.67
N HIS A 483 2.80 -15.48 -17.82
CA HIS A 483 3.68 -15.10 -16.72
C HIS A 483 3.04 -15.49 -15.40
N LEU A 484 3.76 -16.24 -14.57
CA LEU A 484 3.21 -16.75 -13.32
C LEU A 484 4.26 -16.91 -12.23
N ARG A 485 3.84 -16.83 -10.98
CA ARG A 485 4.74 -16.98 -9.82
C ARG A 485 5.36 -18.38 -9.79
N ALA A 486 6.69 -18.46 -9.80
CA ALA A 486 7.43 -19.72 -9.82
C ALA A 486 7.07 -20.63 -8.64
N SER A 487 6.86 -20.08 -7.45
CA SER A 487 6.48 -20.86 -6.27
C SER A 487 5.04 -21.39 -6.30
N ALA A 488 4.18 -20.91 -7.21
CA ALA A 488 2.82 -21.43 -7.35
C ALA A 488 2.78 -22.80 -8.04
N VAL A 489 3.86 -23.15 -8.75
CA VAL A 489 3.87 -24.26 -9.71
C VAL A 489 5.17 -25.06 -9.67
N THR A 490 5.15 -26.25 -10.25
CA THR A 490 6.35 -27.02 -10.63
C THR A 490 6.32 -27.24 -12.14
N LEU A 491 7.46 -27.02 -12.80
CA LEU A 491 7.63 -27.25 -14.24
C LEU A 491 8.49 -28.48 -14.48
N THR A 492 8.05 -29.37 -15.37
CA THR A 492 8.85 -30.53 -15.78
C THR A 492 9.41 -30.26 -17.18
N LEU A 493 10.69 -29.89 -17.26
CA LEU A 493 11.37 -29.69 -18.54
C LEU A 493 11.53 -31.05 -19.24
N THR A 494 10.89 -31.22 -20.39
CA THR A 494 11.15 -32.33 -21.30
C THR A 494 12.50 -32.11 -21.95
N HIS A 495 13.52 -32.85 -21.51
CA HIS A 495 14.82 -32.91 -22.19
C HIS A 495 14.61 -33.37 -23.65
N GLN A 496 14.70 -32.44 -24.60
CA GLN A 496 14.87 -32.81 -26.00
C GLN A 496 16.34 -33.16 -26.26
N GLN A 497 16.54 -34.45 -26.54
CA GLN A 497 17.56 -35.04 -27.42
C GLN A 497 19.03 -34.67 -27.18
N THR A 498 19.70 -35.51 -26.40
CA THR A 498 21.10 -35.85 -26.64
C THR A 498 21.25 -36.35 -28.07
N VAL A 499 21.89 -35.56 -28.92
CA VAL A 499 22.42 -36.01 -30.21
C VAL A 499 23.37 -37.18 -29.94
N PRO A 500 23.22 -38.36 -30.57
CA PRO A 500 24.21 -39.41 -30.46
C PRO A 500 25.50 -38.91 -31.13
N LEU A 501 26.56 -38.76 -30.33
CA LEU A 501 27.92 -38.68 -30.82
C LEU A 501 28.17 -39.91 -31.71
N SER A 502 28.11 -39.69 -33.02
CA SER A 502 28.55 -40.65 -34.02
C SER A 502 30.06 -40.81 -33.85
N ARG A 503 30.48 -41.80 -33.06
CA ARG A 503 31.86 -42.31 -33.10
C ARG A 503 32.01 -43.17 -34.34
N SER A 504 32.38 -42.54 -35.45
CA SER A 504 33.01 -43.25 -36.55
C SER A 504 34.42 -43.67 -36.11
N LEU A 505 34.54 -44.90 -35.65
CA LEU A 505 35.80 -45.63 -35.68
C LEU A 505 36.14 -45.90 -37.16
N SER A 506 37.24 -45.34 -37.64
CA SER A 506 37.95 -45.88 -38.80
C SER A 506 39.27 -46.49 -38.30
N PRO A 507 39.55 -47.77 -38.60
CA PRO A 507 40.82 -48.41 -38.30
C PRO A 507 41.84 -48.18 -39.44
N ASN A 508 43.12 -48.21 -39.09
CA ASN A 508 44.29 -48.28 -39.98
C ASN A 508 44.62 -47.04 -40.83
N GLN A 509 45.58 -46.23 -40.36
CA GLN A 509 46.95 -46.13 -40.92
C GLN A 509 47.80 -45.18 -40.06
#